data_AF-A0A1Y6EY81-F1
#
_entry.id   AF-A0A1Y6EY81-F1
#
_cell.length_a   1.000
_cell.length_b   1.000
_cell.length_c   1.000
_cell.angle_alpha   90.00
_cell.angle_beta   90.00
_cell.angle_gamma   90.00
#
_symmetry.space_group_name_H-M   'P 1'
#
loop_
_entity.id
_entity.type
_entity.pdbx_description
1 polymer ?
#
loop_
_entity_poly.entity_id
_entity_poly.type
_entity_poly.pdbx_seq_one_letter_code
_entity_poly.pdbx_strand_id
1 'polypeptide(L)'
;MCKLRFWLSIISLAAGFTGPYAMANDEPPVQLRTTEMPPYQMLEQGQLGGISVSTLSCAFSAIDTPYHIQLVPAKRAEHDVKTSSADGFFSSIQHAEADQFARLSAPLAMEKWFLVSRSETVTPNVAALYGLRLGAIRGSSEAQWLQRELKQAVHLVAEEKQLIQQLEAGRIDAFITEQRRLTTSFERWLNRQAAGLRLQFLRYAELGVYFQRNFLLQRPGFLTRFNRALGDCNELEISLNEAERGHLQTKAEAFLQTLNHNVVKQALRERLQNPVTATEIADYEKRWQAEYFSGEYQFIASMQSLPVSDWLMQKANSIRDGFTEIILFDRQGALTGFSRVPNDYDQSDENKFAYTIGTDEPGVYLSDIVYDRSTQRFQAQFSAPVLDSDGTVLGAITLGLDTEYLLSGATVPLALLLIDE
;
A
#
# COMPACT_ATOMS: atom_id res chain seq x y z
N MET A 1 -54.80 -76.24 -32.58
CA MET A 1 -54.79 -75.04 -33.45
C MET A 1 -54.67 -73.82 -32.56
N CYS A 2 -53.89 -72.76 -32.79
CA CYS A 2 -52.65 -72.57 -33.52
C CYS A 2 -51.96 -71.36 -32.86
N LYS A 3 -50.76 -71.59 -32.32
CA LYS A 3 -49.64 -70.68 -31.99
C LYS A 3 -49.90 -69.18 -31.72
N LEU A 4 -49.75 -68.82 -30.44
CA LEU A 4 -49.34 -67.50 -29.94
C LEU A 4 -47.89 -67.21 -30.41
N ARG A 5 -47.66 -66.09 -31.09
CA ARG A 5 -46.32 -65.58 -31.43
C ARG A 5 -46.00 -64.41 -30.51
N PHE A 6 -45.12 -64.64 -29.55
CA PHE A 6 -44.39 -63.61 -28.81
C PHE A 6 -43.43 -62.87 -29.75
N TRP A 7 -43.50 -61.55 -29.79
CA TRP A 7 -42.44 -60.68 -30.29
C TRP A 7 -41.96 -59.84 -29.10
N LEU A 8 -40.76 -60.14 -28.60
CA LEU A 8 -40.01 -59.28 -27.70
C LEU A 8 -39.62 -58.00 -28.45
N SER A 9 -40.15 -56.86 -28.04
CA SER A 9 -39.55 -55.57 -28.38
C SER A 9 -38.61 -55.16 -27.25
N ILE A 10 -37.33 -55.12 -27.57
CA ILE A 10 -36.25 -54.61 -26.72
C ILE A 10 -36.45 -53.10 -26.61
N ILE A 11 -36.86 -52.62 -25.44
CA ILE A 11 -36.82 -51.19 -25.11
C ILE A 11 -35.41 -50.90 -24.59
N SER A 12 -34.62 -50.23 -25.42
CA SER A 12 -33.33 -49.65 -25.00
C SER A 12 -33.57 -48.61 -23.92
N LEU A 13 -33.15 -48.91 -22.70
CA LEU A 13 -33.10 -47.96 -21.59
C LEU A 13 -32.00 -46.92 -21.92
N ALA A 14 -32.40 -45.73 -22.38
CA ALA A 14 -31.50 -44.59 -22.41
C ALA A 14 -31.23 -44.17 -20.97
N ALA A 15 -30.07 -44.56 -20.44
CA ALA A 15 -29.56 -44.06 -19.17
C ALA A 15 -29.28 -42.56 -19.35
N GLY A 16 -30.22 -41.73 -18.93
CA GLY A 16 -30.00 -40.30 -18.77
C GLY A 16 -28.91 -40.10 -17.74
N PHE A 17 -27.72 -39.74 -18.19
CA PHE A 17 -26.68 -39.14 -17.36
C PHE A 17 -27.27 -37.84 -16.79
N THR A 18 -27.76 -37.91 -15.56
CA THR A 18 -27.98 -36.74 -14.72
C THR A 18 -26.60 -36.25 -14.32
N GLY A 19 -26.05 -35.33 -15.13
CA GLY A 19 -24.91 -34.53 -14.69
C GLY A 19 -25.27 -33.84 -13.37
N PRO A 20 -24.32 -33.71 -12.42
CA PRO A 20 -24.59 -32.96 -11.20
C PRO A 20 -24.99 -31.53 -11.60
N TYR A 21 -26.23 -31.15 -11.26
CA TYR A 21 -26.63 -29.75 -11.23
C TYR A 21 -25.63 -29.05 -10.32
N ALA A 22 -24.85 -28.12 -10.88
CA ALA A 22 -24.14 -27.13 -10.09
C ALA A 22 -25.21 -26.39 -9.27
N MET A 23 -25.28 -26.66 -7.97
CA MET A 23 -26.05 -25.83 -7.04
C MET A 23 -25.43 -24.43 -7.13
N ALA A 24 -26.15 -23.49 -7.74
CA ALA A 24 -25.79 -22.08 -7.61
C ALA A 24 -25.74 -21.76 -6.11
N ASN A 25 -24.70 -21.05 -5.67
CA ASN A 25 -24.57 -20.63 -4.28
C ASN A 25 -25.74 -19.68 -3.96
N ASP A 26 -26.77 -20.19 -3.29
CA ASP A 26 -28.00 -19.45 -2.92
C ASP A 26 -27.76 -18.53 -1.70
N GLU A 27 -26.51 -18.09 -1.48
CA GLU A 27 -26.18 -17.19 -0.38
C GLU A 27 -26.72 -15.78 -0.67
N PRO A 28 -27.41 -15.15 0.30
CA PRO A 28 -27.93 -13.80 0.10
C PRO A 28 -26.77 -12.83 -0.17
N PRO A 29 -26.98 -11.81 -1.02
CA PRO A 29 -25.95 -10.83 -1.36
C PRO A 29 -25.51 -10.06 -0.13
N VAL A 30 -24.20 -9.85 -0.02
CA VAL A 30 -23.57 -9.08 1.07
C VAL A 30 -24.07 -7.63 1.00
N GLN A 31 -24.66 -7.15 2.08
CA GLN A 31 -25.22 -5.80 2.18
C GLN A 31 -24.16 -4.81 2.65
N LEU A 32 -23.74 -3.91 1.76
CA LEU A 32 -22.72 -2.91 2.03
C LEU A 32 -23.30 -1.51 2.13
N ARG A 33 -22.69 -0.69 2.98
CA ARG A 33 -22.96 0.74 3.13
C ARG A 33 -21.72 1.56 2.81
N THR A 34 -21.92 2.71 2.18
CA THR A 34 -20.85 3.68 1.97
C THR A 34 -21.41 5.09 1.87
N THR A 35 -20.54 6.07 1.85
CA THR A 35 -20.86 7.48 1.62
C THR A 35 -20.14 7.95 0.37
N GLU A 36 -20.77 8.84 -0.39
CA GLU A 36 -20.11 9.50 -1.52
C GLU A 36 -18.83 10.19 -1.05
N MET A 37 -17.72 9.85 -1.71
CA MET A 37 -16.37 10.30 -1.40
C MET A 37 -15.53 10.27 -2.67
N PRO A 38 -15.68 11.26 -3.57
CA PRO A 38 -14.86 11.33 -4.77
C PRO A 38 -13.37 11.44 -4.43
N PRO A 39 -12.46 10.80 -5.20
CA PRO A 39 -12.71 9.92 -6.36
C PRO A 39 -12.88 8.43 -6.01
N TYR A 40 -12.94 8.09 -4.72
CA TYR A 40 -13.00 6.72 -4.22
C TYR A 40 -14.35 6.05 -4.48
N GLN A 41 -15.42 6.77 -4.19
CA GLN A 41 -16.76 6.39 -4.59
C GLN A 41 -17.57 7.62 -4.97
N MET A 42 -18.10 7.63 -6.19
CA MET A 42 -18.83 8.77 -6.74
C MET A 42 -19.95 8.31 -7.65
N LEU A 43 -21.01 9.11 -7.68
CA LEU A 43 -22.13 8.88 -8.59
C LEU A 43 -21.85 9.61 -9.91
N GLU A 44 -21.59 8.85 -10.97
CA GLU A 44 -21.49 9.38 -12.32
C GLU A 44 -22.64 8.82 -13.16
N GLN A 45 -23.47 9.73 -13.71
CA GLN A 45 -24.62 9.36 -14.55
C GLN A 45 -25.58 8.35 -13.88
N GLY A 46 -25.69 8.40 -12.55
CA GLY A 46 -26.55 7.50 -11.77
C GLY A 46 -25.95 6.12 -11.49
N GLN A 47 -24.71 5.85 -11.94
CA GLN A 47 -23.96 4.66 -11.59
C GLN A 47 -22.91 4.99 -10.52
N LEU A 48 -22.81 4.12 -9.53
CA LEU A 48 -21.78 4.22 -8.50
C LEU A 48 -20.49 3.64 -9.05
N GLY A 49 -19.46 4.48 -9.16
CA GLY A 49 -18.11 4.10 -9.59
C GLY A 49 -17.06 4.71 -8.65
N GLY A 50 -15.80 4.75 -9.12
CA GLY A 50 -14.66 5.26 -8.37
C GLY A 50 -13.71 4.15 -7.90
N ILE A 51 -12.55 4.56 -7.38
CA ILE A 51 -11.42 3.67 -7.05
C ILE A 51 -11.84 2.52 -6.13
N SER A 52 -12.46 2.85 -5.00
CA SER A 52 -12.88 1.86 -4.01
C SER A 52 -13.97 0.95 -4.55
N VAL A 53 -14.87 1.44 -5.40
CA VAL A 53 -15.96 0.62 -5.99
C VAL A 53 -15.39 -0.36 -7.01
N SER A 54 -14.45 0.06 -7.85
CA SER A 54 -13.78 -0.80 -8.83
C SER A 54 -12.98 -1.91 -8.15
N THR A 55 -12.16 -1.58 -7.15
CA THR A 55 -11.39 -2.57 -6.39
C THR A 55 -12.30 -3.54 -5.64
N LEU A 56 -13.39 -3.04 -5.03
CA LEU A 56 -14.39 -3.86 -4.35
C LEU A 56 -15.04 -4.84 -5.32
N SER A 57 -15.45 -4.36 -6.50
CA SER A 57 -16.08 -5.17 -7.54
C SER A 57 -15.20 -6.31 -8.01
N CYS A 58 -13.92 -6.02 -8.28
CA CYS A 58 -12.93 -7.04 -8.61
C CYS A 58 -12.81 -8.09 -7.49
N ALA A 59 -12.67 -7.65 -6.23
CA ALA A 59 -12.48 -8.57 -5.12
C ALA A 59 -13.69 -9.49 -4.88
N PHE A 60 -14.91 -8.96 -4.95
CA PHE A 60 -16.14 -9.76 -4.83
C PHE A 60 -16.33 -10.71 -6.01
N SER A 61 -15.95 -10.30 -7.23
CA SER A 61 -15.96 -11.17 -8.41
C SER A 61 -14.97 -12.33 -8.28
N ALA A 62 -13.77 -12.08 -7.77
CA ALA A 62 -12.73 -13.09 -7.59
C ALA A 62 -13.09 -14.17 -6.56
N ILE A 63 -14.00 -13.85 -5.61
CA ILE A 63 -14.50 -14.80 -4.61
C ILE A 63 -15.92 -15.31 -4.89
N ASP A 64 -16.45 -15.02 -6.08
CA ASP A 64 -17.80 -15.42 -6.54
C ASP A 64 -18.90 -15.14 -5.50
N THR A 65 -18.89 -13.92 -4.95
CA THR A 65 -19.86 -13.52 -3.91
C THR A 65 -20.70 -12.33 -4.38
N PRO A 66 -22.03 -12.44 -4.44
CA PRO A 66 -22.89 -11.31 -4.80
C PRO A 66 -22.93 -10.28 -3.67
N TYR A 67 -23.06 -9.00 -4.03
CA TYR A 67 -23.13 -7.89 -3.08
C TYR A 67 -24.05 -6.78 -3.57
N HIS A 68 -24.51 -5.93 -2.65
CA HIS A 68 -25.28 -4.74 -2.94
C HIS A 68 -24.76 -3.56 -2.13
N ILE A 69 -24.52 -2.42 -2.79
CA ILE A 69 -24.05 -1.19 -2.14
C ILE A 69 -25.22 -0.22 -1.99
N GLN A 70 -25.38 0.36 -0.79
CA GLN A 70 -26.29 1.46 -0.54
C GLN A 70 -25.53 2.69 -0.03
N LEU A 71 -25.78 3.84 -0.67
CA LEU A 71 -25.25 5.14 -0.25
C LEU A 71 -26.05 5.70 0.94
N VAL A 72 -25.35 5.99 2.03
CA VAL A 72 -25.87 6.59 3.26
C VAL A 72 -24.80 7.49 3.89
N PRO A 73 -25.13 8.44 4.79
CA PRO A 73 -24.14 9.19 5.54
C PRO A 73 -23.21 8.27 6.37
N ALA A 74 -21.94 8.64 6.56
CA ALA A 74 -20.92 7.74 7.12
C ALA A 74 -21.31 7.18 8.49
N LYS A 75 -21.83 8.04 9.39
CA LYS A 75 -22.31 7.60 10.71
C LYS A 75 -23.51 6.67 10.65
N ARG A 76 -24.33 6.78 9.60
CA ARG A 76 -25.43 5.83 9.35
C ARG A 76 -24.90 4.51 8.80
N ALA A 77 -23.89 4.53 7.92
CA ALA A 77 -23.25 3.30 7.44
C ALA A 77 -22.70 2.46 8.60
N GLU A 78 -21.98 3.11 9.52
CA GLU A 78 -21.46 2.48 10.73
C GLU A 78 -22.59 1.96 11.63
N HIS A 79 -23.63 2.76 11.85
CA HIS A 79 -24.80 2.39 12.66
C HIS A 79 -25.54 1.17 12.08
N ASP A 80 -25.83 1.15 10.78
CA ASP A 80 -26.54 0.06 10.11
C ASP A 80 -25.80 -1.28 10.30
N VAL A 81 -24.46 -1.28 10.28
CA VAL A 81 -23.66 -2.50 10.53
C VAL A 81 -23.67 -2.88 12.01
N LYS A 82 -23.58 -1.90 12.92
CA LYS A 82 -23.67 -2.10 14.37
C LYS A 82 -25.01 -2.73 14.77
N THR A 83 -26.10 -2.36 14.11
CA THR A 83 -27.46 -2.88 14.36
C THR A 83 -27.83 -4.09 13.50
N SER A 84 -26.89 -4.68 12.75
CA SER A 84 -27.12 -5.82 11.85
C SER A 84 -28.11 -5.56 10.71
N SER A 85 -28.31 -4.30 10.32
CA SER A 85 -29.09 -3.91 9.13
C SER A 85 -28.26 -3.92 7.84
N ALA A 86 -26.95 -4.09 7.95
CA ALA A 86 -25.99 -4.32 6.87
C ALA A 86 -24.86 -5.24 7.34
N ASP A 87 -24.20 -5.91 6.40
CA ASP A 87 -23.10 -6.84 6.66
C ASP A 87 -21.74 -6.13 6.73
N GLY A 88 -21.61 -4.98 6.08
CA GLY A 88 -20.38 -4.20 6.10
C GLY A 88 -20.52 -2.76 5.64
N PHE A 89 -19.49 -1.97 5.92
CA PHE A 89 -19.33 -0.61 5.43
C PHE A 89 -17.89 -0.40 4.97
N PHE A 90 -17.66 0.43 3.96
CA PHE A 90 -16.32 0.58 3.38
C PHE A 90 -15.88 2.02 3.19
N SER A 91 -14.61 2.16 2.78
CA SER A 91 -13.89 3.41 2.67
C SER A 91 -13.72 4.12 4.01
N SER A 92 -13.36 3.33 5.03
CA SER A 92 -13.12 3.80 6.39
C SER A 92 -11.73 3.39 6.87
N ILE A 93 -11.10 4.26 7.65
CA ILE A 93 -9.90 3.93 8.42
C ILE A 93 -10.25 3.06 9.62
N GLN A 94 -9.25 2.34 10.15
CA GLN A 94 -9.41 1.59 11.40
C GLN A 94 -9.71 2.53 12.58
N HIS A 95 -10.70 2.19 13.42
CA HIS A 95 -11.00 2.91 14.65
C HIS A 95 -11.70 2.03 15.70
N ALA A 96 -11.48 2.39 16.98
CA ALA A 96 -11.84 1.57 18.12
C ALA A 96 -13.35 1.34 18.32
N GLU A 97 -14.22 2.22 17.81
CA GLU A 97 -15.67 2.03 17.91
C GLU A 97 -16.13 0.87 16.99
N ALA A 98 -15.76 0.91 15.71
CA ALA A 98 -16.08 -0.14 14.75
C ALA A 98 -15.45 -1.50 15.11
N ASP A 99 -14.22 -1.49 15.65
CA ASP A 99 -13.52 -2.72 16.04
C ASP A 99 -14.27 -3.52 17.12
N GLN A 100 -15.22 -2.92 17.85
CA GLN A 100 -16.05 -3.62 18.83
C GLN A 100 -17.07 -4.57 18.19
N PHE A 101 -17.58 -4.25 16.99
CA PHE A 101 -18.68 -5.00 16.36
C PHE A 101 -18.37 -5.50 14.94
N ALA A 102 -17.28 -5.04 14.33
CA ALA A 102 -16.84 -5.42 13.00
C ALA A 102 -15.33 -5.71 12.97
N ARG A 103 -14.83 -6.20 11.84
CA ARG A 103 -13.39 -6.37 11.55
C ARG A 103 -13.06 -5.72 10.21
N LEU A 104 -11.98 -4.96 10.18
CA LEU A 104 -11.49 -4.32 8.96
C LEU A 104 -10.79 -5.34 8.05
N SER A 105 -10.98 -5.20 6.74
CA SER A 105 -10.26 -5.92 5.68
C SER A 105 -8.82 -5.41 5.51
N ALA A 106 -8.06 -6.06 4.64
CA ALA A 106 -6.90 -5.42 4.01
C ALA A 106 -7.32 -4.11 3.31
N PRO A 107 -6.39 -3.17 3.06
CA PRO A 107 -6.73 -1.90 2.44
C PRO A 107 -7.43 -2.10 1.08
N LEU A 108 -8.58 -1.44 0.92
CA LEU A 108 -9.35 -1.34 -0.31
C LEU A 108 -8.82 -0.20 -1.19
N ALA A 109 -8.43 0.91 -0.56
CA ALA A 109 -7.86 2.07 -1.23
C ALA A 109 -6.98 2.86 -0.25
N MET A 110 -6.37 3.92 -0.76
CA MET A 110 -5.35 4.70 -0.08
C MET A 110 -5.64 6.18 -0.20
N GLU A 111 -5.57 6.89 0.92
CA GLU A 111 -5.54 8.35 0.95
C GLU A 111 -4.15 8.83 1.34
N LYS A 112 -3.74 9.96 0.75
CA LYS A 112 -2.50 10.64 1.08
C LYS A 112 -2.84 11.95 1.79
N TRP A 113 -2.58 11.99 3.09
CA TRP A 113 -3.03 13.10 3.93
C TRP A 113 -1.96 14.17 4.08
N PHE A 114 -2.41 15.41 3.97
CA PHE A 114 -1.62 16.60 4.16
C PHE A 114 -2.15 17.43 5.32
N LEU A 115 -1.24 17.94 6.14
CA LEU A 115 -1.50 19.01 7.08
C LEU A 115 -1.45 20.34 6.33
N VAL A 116 -2.53 21.11 6.40
CA VAL A 116 -2.63 22.44 5.83
C VAL A 116 -2.59 23.47 6.95
N SER A 117 -1.64 24.40 6.89
CA SER A 117 -1.49 25.48 7.89
C SER A 117 -0.97 26.78 7.26
N ARG A 118 -0.96 27.87 8.03
CA ARG A 118 -0.29 29.14 7.67
C ARG A 118 1.02 29.38 8.41
N SER A 119 1.33 28.55 9.41
CA SER A 119 2.46 28.77 10.30
C SER A 119 3.62 27.86 9.92
N GLU A 120 4.83 28.41 9.87
CA GLU A 120 6.05 27.62 9.69
C GLU A 120 6.38 26.73 10.89
N THR A 121 5.79 27.02 12.07
CA THR A 121 6.04 26.27 13.30
C THR A 121 5.12 25.07 13.48
N VAL A 122 4.04 24.98 12.70
CA VAL A 122 3.09 23.87 12.78
C VAL A 122 3.66 22.72 11.95
N THR A 123 3.85 21.56 12.58
CA THR A 123 4.44 20.39 11.92
C THR A 123 3.50 19.18 12.01
N PRO A 124 3.57 18.23 11.07
CA PRO A 124 2.71 17.04 11.03
C PRO A 124 3.16 15.94 12.01
N ASN A 125 3.53 16.33 13.23
CA ASN A 125 3.80 15.42 14.33
C ASN A 125 2.63 15.50 15.32
N VAL A 126 2.09 14.35 15.75
CA VAL A 126 0.94 14.27 16.68
C VAL A 126 1.15 15.14 17.94
N ALA A 127 2.34 15.13 18.53
CA ALA A 127 2.63 15.95 19.72
C ALA A 127 2.61 17.47 19.40
N ALA A 128 3.02 17.87 18.21
CA ALA A 128 2.99 19.26 17.76
C ALA A 128 1.58 19.74 17.37
N LEU A 129 0.68 18.81 17.02
CA LEU A 129 -0.73 19.12 16.75
C LEU A 129 -1.55 19.33 18.03
N TYR A 130 -1.10 18.80 19.16
CA TYR A 130 -1.79 18.93 20.44
C TYR A 130 -1.93 20.40 20.85
N GLY A 131 -3.13 20.80 21.28
CA GLY A 131 -3.43 22.17 21.69
C GLY A 131 -3.71 23.16 20.56
N LEU A 132 -3.49 22.78 19.29
CA LEU A 132 -3.92 23.58 18.14
C LEU A 132 -5.43 23.51 17.96
N ARG A 133 -6.02 24.57 17.39
CA ARG A 133 -7.41 24.60 16.96
C ARG A 133 -7.50 23.90 15.60
N LEU A 134 -7.80 22.61 15.61
CA LEU A 134 -7.81 21.80 14.39
C LEU A 134 -9.21 21.74 13.78
N GLY A 135 -9.28 21.88 12.45
CA GLY A 135 -10.51 21.70 11.68
C GLY A 135 -10.58 20.34 10.99
N ALA A 136 -11.78 19.78 10.85
CA ALA A 136 -12.05 18.62 10.00
C ALA A 136 -13.51 18.58 9.50
N ILE A 137 -13.79 17.77 8.50
CA ILE A 137 -15.16 17.55 8.02
C ILE A 137 -15.88 16.60 8.98
N ARG A 138 -17.13 16.93 9.31
CA ARG A 138 -17.94 16.14 10.23
C ARG A 138 -18.09 14.70 9.73
N GLY A 139 -17.64 13.76 10.54
CA GLY A 139 -17.77 12.32 10.29
C GLY A 139 -16.71 11.74 9.35
N SER A 140 -15.77 12.56 8.86
CA SER A 140 -14.68 12.10 8.00
C SER A 140 -13.63 11.29 8.76
N SER A 141 -12.82 10.52 8.02
CA SER A 141 -11.71 9.74 8.58
C SER A 141 -10.70 10.62 9.32
N GLU A 142 -10.43 11.82 8.80
CA GLU A 142 -9.53 12.81 9.41
C GLU A 142 -10.07 13.32 10.76
N ALA A 143 -11.37 13.58 10.84
CA ALA A 143 -12.01 13.98 12.11
C ALA A 143 -11.89 12.87 13.16
N GLN A 144 -12.15 11.63 12.77
CA GLN A 144 -12.04 10.46 13.66
C GLN A 144 -10.59 10.25 14.13
N TRP A 145 -9.63 10.36 13.22
CA TRP A 145 -8.21 10.26 13.52
C TRP A 145 -7.76 11.34 14.50
N LEU A 146 -8.07 12.62 14.22
CA LEU A 146 -7.71 13.74 15.08
C LEU A 146 -8.27 13.59 16.50
N GLN A 147 -9.54 13.23 16.60
CA GLN A 147 -10.21 13.04 17.89
C GLN A 147 -9.58 11.90 18.70
N ARG A 148 -9.20 10.81 18.03
CA ARG A 148 -8.58 9.65 18.67
C ARG A 148 -7.16 9.94 19.14
N GLU A 149 -6.30 10.44 18.25
CA GLU A 149 -4.88 10.62 18.53
C GLU A 149 -4.65 11.72 19.57
N LEU A 150 -5.40 12.82 19.47
CA LEU A 150 -5.18 14.00 20.30
C LEU A 150 -6.08 14.06 21.53
N LYS A 151 -7.18 13.29 21.55
CA LYS A 151 -8.19 13.30 22.62
C LYS A 151 -8.66 14.72 22.96
N GLN A 152 -8.77 15.56 21.94
CA GLN A 152 -9.17 16.97 22.07
C GLN A 152 -10.36 17.29 21.15
N ALA A 153 -10.98 18.45 21.38
CA ALA A 153 -12.03 18.94 20.52
C ALA A 153 -11.49 19.32 19.12
N VAL A 154 -12.22 18.93 18.09
CA VAL A 154 -11.94 19.27 16.69
C VAL A 154 -13.09 20.13 16.17
N HIS A 155 -12.77 21.22 15.47
CA HIS A 155 -13.75 22.09 14.85
C HIS A 155 -14.35 21.42 13.61
N LEU A 156 -15.58 20.91 13.73
CA LEU A 156 -16.23 20.15 12.66
C LEU A 156 -17.07 21.05 11.75
N VAL A 157 -16.76 21.01 10.46
CA VAL A 157 -17.51 21.71 9.40
C VAL A 157 -18.24 20.71 8.49
N ALA A 158 -19.11 21.20 7.60
CA ALA A 158 -19.83 20.35 6.66
C ALA A 158 -19.05 20.11 5.36
N GLU A 159 -18.30 21.11 4.90
CA GLU A 159 -17.61 21.10 3.60
C GLU A 159 -16.18 21.62 3.71
N GLU A 160 -15.29 21.13 2.85
CA GLU A 160 -13.88 21.52 2.82
C GLU A 160 -13.67 23.04 2.65
N LYS A 161 -14.48 23.69 1.81
CA LYS A 161 -14.43 25.15 1.62
C LYS A 161 -14.52 25.92 2.95
N GLN A 162 -15.28 25.39 3.91
CA GLN A 162 -15.40 26.00 5.22
C GLN A 162 -14.10 25.87 6.03
N LEU A 163 -13.35 24.77 5.92
CA LEU A 163 -12.04 24.62 6.56
C LEU A 163 -11.07 25.73 6.10
N ILE A 164 -11.03 25.97 4.80
CA ILE A 164 -10.20 27.01 4.19
C ILE A 164 -10.58 28.40 4.74
N GLN A 165 -11.88 28.74 4.70
CA GLN A 165 -12.38 30.02 5.23
C GLN A 165 -12.10 30.20 6.73
N GLN A 166 -12.17 29.12 7.51
CA GLN A 166 -11.89 29.13 8.95
C GLN A 166 -10.39 29.31 9.22
N LEU A 167 -9.53 28.70 8.39
CA LEU A 167 -8.08 28.85 8.46
C LEU A 167 -7.69 30.30 8.14
N GLU A 168 -8.24 30.87 7.06
CA GLU A 168 -7.99 32.26 6.64
C GLU A 168 -8.44 33.27 7.71
N ALA A 169 -9.62 33.06 8.29
CA ALA A 169 -10.14 33.88 9.38
C ALA A 169 -9.38 33.70 10.71
N GLY A 170 -8.40 32.78 10.78
CA GLY A 170 -7.64 32.50 11.99
C GLY A 170 -8.50 31.89 13.11
N ARG A 171 -9.59 31.20 12.76
CA ARG A 171 -10.47 30.48 13.70
C ARG A 171 -9.99 29.06 13.97
N ILE A 172 -9.29 28.46 13.00
CA ILE A 172 -8.50 27.25 13.15
C ILE A 172 -7.04 27.54 12.80
N ASP A 173 -6.13 26.74 13.35
CA ASP A 173 -4.68 26.85 13.14
C ASP A 173 -4.20 25.92 12.00
N ALA A 174 -4.86 24.77 11.84
CA ALA A 174 -4.59 23.82 10.77
C ALA A 174 -5.79 22.90 10.54
N PHE A 175 -5.80 22.20 9.40
CA PHE A 175 -6.69 21.08 9.13
C PHE A 175 -5.97 19.99 8.33
N ILE A 176 -6.54 18.80 8.29
CA ILE A 176 -6.05 17.68 7.47
C ILE A 176 -6.98 17.51 6.28
N THR A 177 -6.40 17.28 5.11
CA THR A 177 -7.14 16.88 3.91
C THR A 177 -6.33 15.87 3.09
N GLU A 178 -6.99 15.27 2.11
CA GLU A 178 -6.44 14.30 1.19
C GLU A 178 -5.98 15.00 -0.11
N GLN A 179 -4.92 14.48 -0.75
CA GLN A 179 -4.30 15.06 -1.94
C GLN A 179 -5.28 15.34 -3.09
N ARG A 180 -6.10 14.38 -3.51
CA ARG A 180 -7.00 14.47 -4.67
C ARG A 180 -8.18 15.41 -4.42
N ARG A 181 -8.51 15.73 -3.17
CA ARG A 181 -9.46 16.83 -2.86
C ARG A 181 -8.85 18.21 -3.09
N LEU A 182 -7.52 18.31 -2.98
CA LEU A 182 -6.77 19.54 -3.28
C LEU A 182 -6.68 19.85 -4.78
N THR A 183 -7.10 18.98 -5.71
CA THR A 183 -7.08 19.35 -7.13
C THR A 183 -8.38 20.07 -7.49
N THR A 184 -9.54 19.46 -7.25
CA THR A 184 -10.85 20.00 -7.69
C THR A 184 -11.37 21.23 -6.92
N SER A 185 -11.14 21.31 -5.60
CA SER A 185 -11.57 22.43 -4.75
C SER A 185 -10.56 23.58 -4.73
N PHE A 186 -9.27 23.24 -4.84
CA PHE A 186 -8.16 24.14 -4.59
C PHE A 186 -7.68 24.85 -5.86
N GLU A 187 -7.86 24.28 -7.05
CA GLU A 187 -7.61 24.97 -8.34
C GLU A 187 -8.32 26.33 -8.45
N ARG A 188 -9.58 26.41 -7.97
CA ARG A 188 -10.34 27.67 -7.91
C ARG A 188 -9.74 28.68 -6.93
N TRP A 189 -9.01 28.23 -5.92
CA TRP A 189 -8.41 29.04 -4.86
C TRP A 189 -6.99 29.54 -5.22
N LEU A 190 -6.21 28.74 -5.96
CA LEU A 190 -4.88 29.11 -6.47
C LEU A 190 -4.87 30.35 -7.35
N ASN A 191 -5.98 30.62 -8.05
CA ASN A 191 -6.03 31.74 -8.97
C ASN A 191 -5.84 33.11 -8.30
N ARG A 192 -5.98 33.27 -6.95
CA ARG A 192 -5.70 34.57 -6.28
C ARG A 192 -5.18 34.54 -4.83
N GLN A 193 -5.25 33.42 -4.06
CA GLN A 193 -5.09 33.48 -2.58
C GLN A 193 -4.12 32.45 -1.96
N ALA A 194 -3.34 31.73 -2.77
CA ALA A 194 -2.47 30.66 -2.28
C ALA A 194 -1.17 31.06 -1.59
N ALA A 195 -0.85 32.34 -1.57
CA ALA A 195 0.38 32.84 -0.96
C ALA A 195 0.32 32.67 0.58
N GLY A 196 1.10 31.72 1.10
CA GLY A 196 1.34 31.55 2.54
C GLY A 196 0.68 30.32 3.19
N LEU A 197 0.01 29.45 2.43
CA LEU A 197 -0.32 28.12 2.96
C LEU A 197 0.86 27.16 2.83
N ARG A 198 1.00 26.31 3.83
CA ARG A 198 1.96 25.22 3.89
C ARG A 198 1.20 23.92 3.85
N LEU A 199 1.60 23.06 2.92
CA LEU A 199 1.10 21.69 2.79
C LEU A 199 2.24 20.75 3.13
N GLN A 200 2.05 19.98 4.20
CA GLN A 200 3.06 19.05 4.67
C GLN A 200 2.48 17.65 4.69
N PHE A 201 3.18 16.70 4.08
CA PHE A 201 2.76 15.30 4.13
C PHE A 201 2.69 14.86 5.60
N LEU A 202 1.54 14.30 5.96
CA LEU A 202 1.27 13.81 7.30
C LEU A 202 1.42 12.30 7.37
N ARG A 203 0.65 11.58 6.55
CA ARG A 203 0.61 10.11 6.55
C ARG A 203 -0.15 9.56 5.37
N TYR A 204 -0.03 8.25 5.18
CA TYR A 204 -0.99 7.48 4.41
C TYR A 204 -2.14 7.00 5.30
N ALA A 205 -3.35 7.00 4.76
CA ALA A 205 -4.52 6.45 5.41
C ALA A 205 -5.09 5.29 4.59
N GLU A 206 -5.08 4.12 5.21
CA GLU A 206 -5.62 2.88 4.66
C GLU A 206 -7.14 2.87 4.79
N LEU A 207 -7.83 2.86 3.67
CA LEU A 207 -9.28 2.72 3.63
C LEU A 207 -9.63 1.26 3.41
N GLY A 208 -10.34 0.63 4.35
CA GLY A 208 -10.76 -0.77 4.22
C GLY A 208 -12.28 -0.95 4.19
N VAL A 209 -12.69 -2.21 4.19
CA VAL A 209 -14.07 -2.67 4.38
C VAL A 209 -14.20 -3.26 5.78
N TYR A 210 -15.06 -2.69 6.60
CA TYR A 210 -15.50 -3.30 7.83
C TYR A 210 -16.59 -4.33 7.55
N PHE A 211 -16.38 -5.57 7.99
CA PHE A 211 -17.38 -6.63 7.99
C PHE A 211 -17.84 -6.93 9.40
N GLN A 212 -19.14 -7.03 9.61
CA GLN A 212 -19.73 -7.32 10.91
C GLN A 212 -19.24 -8.66 11.46
N ARG A 213 -18.99 -8.73 12.77
CA ARG A 213 -18.52 -9.96 13.42
C ARG A 213 -19.48 -11.14 13.25
N ASN A 214 -20.81 -10.94 13.36
CA ASN A 214 -21.77 -12.03 13.19
C ASN A 214 -21.80 -12.55 11.75
N PHE A 215 -21.75 -11.65 10.76
CA PHE A 215 -21.57 -12.03 9.35
C PHE A 215 -20.32 -12.90 9.15
N LEU A 216 -19.19 -12.50 9.72
CA LEU A 216 -17.93 -13.27 9.63
C LEU A 216 -17.99 -14.62 10.36
N LEU A 217 -18.75 -14.72 11.45
CA LEU A 217 -18.99 -15.99 12.14
C LEU A 217 -19.86 -16.94 11.32
N GLN A 218 -20.82 -16.41 10.57
CA GLN A 218 -21.69 -17.18 9.69
C GLN A 218 -20.99 -17.61 8.38
N ARG A 219 -19.94 -16.90 7.97
CA ARG A 219 -19.15 -17.21 6.77
C ARG A 219 -17.66 -17.39 7.09
N PRO A 220 -17.26 -18.52 7.71
CA PRO A 220 -15.87 -18.79 8.04
C PRO A 220 -14.94 -18.68 6.81
N GLY A 221 -13.80 -18.01 7.00
CA GLY A 221 -12.80 -17.81 5.94
C GLY A 221 -13.16 -16.76 4.89
N PHE A 222 -14.35 -16.12 4.95
CA PHE A 222 -14.73 -15.04 4.03
C PHE A 222 -13.68 -13.94 3.99
N LEU A 223 -13.31 -13.38 5.16
CA LEU A 223 -12.37 -12.27 5.24
C LEU A 223 -10.99 -12.63 4.68
N THR A 224 -10.54 -13.87 4.90
CA THR A 224 -9.25 -14.35 4.37
C THR A 224 -9.26 -14.42 2.85
N ARG A 225 -10.32 -14.97 2.24
CA ARG A 225 -10.46 -15.02 0.78
C ARG A 225 -10.60 -13.61 0.20
N PHE A 226 -11.41 -12.77 0.83
CA PHE A 226 -11.61 -11.37 0.42
C PHE A 226 -10.28 -10.58 0.46
N ASN A 227 -9.51 -10.68 1.54
CA ASN A 227 -8.21 -10.02 1.65
C ASN A 227 -7.18 -10.54 0.63
N ARG A 228 -7.24 -11.83 0.28
CA ARG A 228 -6.41 -12.40 -0.81
C ARG A 228 -6.82 -11.81 -2.15
N ALA A 229 -8.11 -11.78 -2.46
CA ALA A 229 -8.62 -11.20 -3.70
C ALA A 229 -8.31 -9.70 -3.81
N LEU A 230 -8.37 -8.95 -2.70
CA LEU A 230 -7.88 -7.57 -2.68
C LEU A 230 -6.40 -7.48 -3.06
N GLY A 231 -5.58 -8.50 -2.77
CA GLY A 231 -4.24 -8.75 -3.35
C GLY A 231 -4.11 -8.40 -4.80
N ASP A 232 -4.90 -9.13 -5.57
CA ASP A 232 -4.75 -9.18 -7.00
C ASP A 232 -5.55 -8.06 -7.68
N CYS A 233 -6.46 -7.42 -6.94
CA CYS A 233 -7.35 -6.37 -7.42
C CYS A 233 -6.89 -4.95 -7.08
N ASN A 234 -5.88 -4.79 -6.22
CA ASN A 234 -5.33 -3.48 -5.90
C ASN A 234 -3.85 -3.38 -6.29
N GLU A 235 -3.57 -2.52 -7.26
CA GLU A 235 -2.24 -1.93 -7.39
C GLU A 235 -2.24 -0.72 -6.45
N LEU A 236 -1.95 -0.96 -5.15
CA LEU A 236 -1.74 0.14 -4.19
C LEU A 236 -0.37 0.81 -4.43
N GLU A 237 -0.09 1.11 -5.69
CA GLU A 237 1.05 1.90 -6.12
C GLU A 237 0.68 3.37 -5.97
N ILE A 238 1.47 4.09 -5.16
CA ILE A 238 1.36 5.53 -5.03
C ILE A 238 2.54 6.12 -5.77
N SER A 239 2.25 6.77 -6.90
CA SER A 239 3.25 7.51 -7.64
C SER A 239 3.81 8.66 -6.81
N LEU A 240 5.13 8.80 -6.86
CA LEU A 240 5.86 9.91 -6.24
C LEU A 240 5.85 11.11 -7.19
N ASN A 241 5.41 12.28 -6.71
CA ASN A 241 5.59 13.52 -7.46
C ASN A 241 7.07 13.93 -7.45
N GLU A 242 7.43 14.92 -8.29
CA GLU A 242 8.82 15.36 -8.47
C GLU A 242 9.48 15.83 -7.16
N ALA A 243 8.75 16.57 -6.31
CA ALA A 243 9.30 17.05 -5.03
C ALA A 243 9.56 15.91 -4.04
N GLU A 244 8.65 14.93 -3.98
CA GLU A 244 8.80 13.76 -3.11
C GLU A 244 9.93 12.86 -3.57
N ARG A 245 10.01 12.61 -4.89
CA ARG A 245 11.12 11.89 -5.51
C ARG A 245 12.46 12.54 -5.18
N GLY A 246 12.56 13.87 -5.36
CA GLY A 246 13.76 14.63 -5.01
C GLY A 246 14.10 14.58 -3.50
N HIS A 247 13.10 14.65 -2.63
CA HIS A 247 13.29 14.56 -1.18
C HIS A 247 13.80 13.19 -0.74
N LEU A 248 13.17 12.12 -1.22
CA LEU A 248 13.57 10.73 -0.92
C LEU A 248 14.96 10.43 -1.48
N GLN A 249 15.23 10.82 -2.72
CA GLN A 249 16.55 10.65 -3.34
C GLN A 249 17.65 11.34 -2.52
N THR A 250 17.44 12.60 -2.12
CA THR A 250 18.41 13.33 -1.29
C THR A 250 18.72 12.60 0.02
N LYS A 251 17.69 12.09 0.71
CA LYS A 251 17.86 11.32 1.95
C LYS A 251 18.57 9.99 1.71
N ALA A 252 18.20 9.28 0.65
CA ALA A 252 18.80 8.00 0.28
C ALA A 252 20.28 8.14 -0.09
N GLU A 253 20.64 9.14 -0.90
CA GLU A 253 22.03 9.44 -1.28
C GLU A 253 22.88 9.80 -0.06
N ALA A 254 22.36 10.61 0.87
CA ALA A 254 23.04 10.93 2.12
C ALA A 254 23.32 9.67 2.96
N PHE A 255 22.38 8.74 3.02
CA PHE A 255 22.58 7.48 3.73
C PHE A 255 23.58 6.56 3.01
N LEU A 256 23.53 6.47 1.67
CA LEU A 256 24.48 5.71 0.86
C LEU A 256 25.93 6.15 1.04
N GLN A 257 26.19 7.45 1.25
CA GLN A 257 27.54 7.92 1.57
C GLN A 257 28.11 7.23 2.81
N THR A 258 27.25 6.87 3.77
CA THR A 258 27.65 6.13 4.97
C THR A 258 27.88 4.64 4.74
N LEU A 259 27.44 4.12 3.59
CA LEU A 259 27.64 2.73 3.13
C LEU A 259 28.87 2.57 2.24
N ASN A 260 29.53 3.67 1.86
CA ASN A 260 30.79 3.68 1.12
C ASN A 260 31.95 3.19 2.01
N HIS A 261 31.96 1.89 2.28
CA HIS A 261 32.88 1.24 3.22
C HIS A 261 33.65 0.10 2.55
N ASN A 262 34.87 -0.16 3.03
CA ASN A 262 35.75 -1.17 2.44
C ASN A 262 35.15 -2.57 2.43
N VAL A 263 34.36 -2.94 3.44
CA VAL A 263 33.71 -4.27 3.51
C VAL A 263 32.73 -4.49 2.34
N VAL A 264 31.99 -3.45 1.95
CA VAL A 264 31.03 -3.49 0.83
C VAL A 264 31.78 -3.63 -0.49
N LYS A 265 32.80 -2.77 -0.69
CA LYS A 265 33.61 -2.81 -1.92
C LYS A 265 34.38 -4.11 -2.06
N GLN A 266 34.93 -4.64 -0.97
CA GLN A 266 35.68 -5.89 -0.98
C GLN A 266 34.78 -7.06 -1.40
N ALA A 267 33.58 -7.18 -0.82
CA ALA A 267 32.65 -8.24 -1.19
C ALA A 267 32.30 -8.21 -2.69
N LEU A 268 32.08 -7.02 -3.26
CA LEU A 268 31.82 -6.89 -4.69
C LEU A 268 33.07 -7.12 -5.58
N ARG A 269 34.26 -6.71 -5.13
CA ARG A 269 35.51 -7.01 -5.86
C ARG A 269 35.78 -8.51 -5.93
N GLU A 270 35.48 -9.25 -4.87
CA GLU A 270 35.58 -10.71 -4.85
C GLU A 270 34.65 -11.35 -5.88
N ARG A 271 33.43 -10.80 -6.04
CA ARG A 271 32.48 -11.20 -7.11
C ARG A 271 32.97 -10.84 -8.51
N LEU A 272 33.66 -9.72 -8.72
CA LEU A 272 34.26 -9.42 -10.01
C LEU A 272 35.35 -10.42 -10.41
N GLN A 273 36.11 -10.93 -9.44
CA GLN A 273 37.13 -11.95 -9.69
C GLN A 273 36.52 -13.33 -9.91
N ASN A 274 35.42 -13.63 -9.22
CA ASN A 274 34.70 -14.91 -9.29
C ASN A 274 33.20 -14.65 -9.49
N PRO A 275 32.77 -14.29 -10.71
CA PRO A 275 31.39 -13.92 -10.99
C PRO A 275 30.47 -15.14 -10.89
N VAL A 276 29.29 -14.92 -10.33
CA VAL A 276 28.22 -15.94 -10.35
C VAL A 276 27.61 -15.94 -11.74
N THR A 277 27.62 -17.09 -12.39
CA THR A 277 27.01 -17.24 -13.72
C THR A 277 25.49 -17.24 -13.62
N ALA A 278 24.81 -16.90 -14.72
CA ALA A 278 23.34 -16.92 -14.78
C ALA A 278 22.75 -18.30 -14.40
N THR A 279 23.44 -19.39 -14.76
CA THR A 279 23.03 -20.75 -14.37
C THR A 279 23.13 -20.97 -12.87
N GLU A 280 24.22 -20.52 -12.24
CA GLU A 280 24.39 -20.61 -10.79
C GLU A 280 23.38 -19.73 -10.04
N ILE A 281 23.10 -18.52 -10.55
CA ILE A 281 22.05 -17.64 -9.99
C ILE A 281 20.70 -18.37 -9.97
N ALA A 282 20.30 -18.99 -11.09
CA ALA A 282 19.04 -19.72 -11.17
C ALA A 282 18.97 -20.93 -10.22
N ASP A 283 20.10 -21.59 -9.94
CA ASP A 283 20.16 -22.70 -8.99
C ASP A 283 20.15 -22.21 -7.53
N TYR A 284 20.83 -21.11 -7.25
CA TYR A 284 20.79 -20.44 -5.95
C TYR A 284 19.41 -19.87 -5.65
N GLU A 285 18.71 -19.32 -6.63
CA GLU A 285 17.33 -18.84 -6.51
C GLU A 285 16.37 -19.95 -6.09
N LYS A 286 16.40 -21.09 -6.77
CA LYS A 286 15.56 -22.25 -6.39
C LYS A 286 15.82 -22.70 -4.96
N ARG A 287 17.09 -22.72 -4.56
CA ARG A 287 17.47 -23.08 -3.18
C ARG A 287 17.01 -22.02 -2.18
N TRP A 288 17.15 -20.75 -2.53
CA TRP A 288 16.73 -19.62 -1.71
C TRP A 288 15.22 -19.66 -1.45
N GLN A 289 14.39 -19.78 -2.48
CA GLN A 289 12.94 -19.90 -2.35
C GLN A 289 12.54 -21.10 -1.49
N ALA A 290 13.16 -22.26 -1.70
CA ALA A 290 12.86 -23.45 -0.91
C ALA A 290 13.16 -23.27 0.59
N GLU A 291 14.30 -22.64 0.93
CA GLU A 291 14.65 -22.33 2.31
C GLU A 291 13.76 -21.22 2.89
N TYR A 292 13.45 -20.17 2.11
CA TYR A 292 12.60 -19.05 2.53
C TYR A 292 11.19 -19.53 2.94
N PHE A 293 10.55 -20.35 2.11
CA PHE A 293 9.20 -20.86 2.40
C PHE A 293 9.15 -21.92 3.49
N SER A 294 10.21 -22.73 3.65
CA SER A 294 10.26 -23.74 4.72
C SER A 294 10.59 -23.13 6.09
N GLY A 295 11.31 -22.01 6.11
CA GLY A 295 11.87 -21.41 7.32
C GLY A 295 13.11 -22.15 7.85
N GLU A 296 13.59 -23.18 7.14
CA GLU A 296 14.78 -23.95 7.50
C GLU A 296 16.01 -23.43 6.74
N TYR A 297 16.71 -22.46 7.33
CA TYR A 297 17.81 -21.76 6.67
C TYR A 297 19.15 -22.50 6.82
N GLN A 298 19.80 -22.78 5.69
CA GLN A 298 21.18 -23.26 5.61
C GLN A 298 22.02 -22.38 4.68
N PHE A 299 21.60 -22.22 3.43
CA PHE A 299 22.19 -21.28 2.48
C PHE A 299 21.98 -19.85 2.91
N ILE A 300 20.74 -19.48 3.24
CA ILE A 300 20.40 -18.13 3.69
C ILE A 300 21.25 -17.77 4.92
N ALA A 301 21.36 -18.68 5.88
CA ALA A 301 22.19 -18.49 7.07
C ALA A 301 23.69 -18.34 6.73
N SER A 302 24.20 -19.07 5.73
CA SER A 302 25.59 -18.94 5.27
C SER A 302 25.89 -17.60 4.59
N MET A 303 24.91 -17.03 3.89
CA MET A 303 25.01 -15.69 3.28
C MET A 303 24.85 -14.59 4.34
N GLN A 304 24.00 -14.83 5.34
CA GLN A 304 23.80 -13.90 6.45
C GLN A 304 25.04 -13.76 7.33
N SER A 305 25.82 -14.83 7.50
CA SER A 305 27.07 -14.83 8.28
C SER A 305 28.29 -14.25 7.54
N LEU A 306 28.11 -13.77 6.31
CA LEU A 306 29.18 -13.07 5.58
C LEU A 306 29.50 -11.75 6.30
N PRO A 307 30.80 -11.34 6.36
CA PRO A 307 31.20 -10.09 7.00
C PRO A 307 30.46 -8.85 6.48
N VAL A 308 30.11 -8.82 5.19
CA VAL A 308 29.34 -7.73 4.58
C VAL A 308 27.89 -7.72 5.05
N SER A 309 27.22 -8.87 5.14
CA SER A 309 25.84 -8.99 5.62
C SER A 309 25.74 -8.60 7.10
N ASP A 310 26.66 -9.11 7.93
CA ASP A 310 26.74 -8.74 9.35
C ASP A 310 26.93 -7.23 9.53
N TRP A 311 27.80 -6.62 8.73
CA TRP A 311 28.04 -5.18 8.78
C TRP A 311 26.82 -4.37 8.31
N LEU A 312 26.16 -4.78 7.23
CA LEU A 312 24.94 -4.13 6.72
C LEU A 312 23.80 -4.23 7.72
N MET A 313 23.63 -5.39 8.37
CA MET A 313 22.65 -5.59 9.43
C MET A 313 22.91 -4.67 10.63
N GLN A 314 24.15 -4.57 11.10
CA GLN A 314 24.52 -3.64 12.18
C GLN A 314 24.28 -2.19 11.78
N LYS A 315 24.62 -1.83 10.53
CA LYS A 315 24.44 -0.49 9.99
C LYS A 315 22.96 -0.10 9.94
N ALA A 316 22.10 -0.95 9.38
CA ALA A 316 20.66 -0.75 9.35
C ALA A 316 20.06 -0.62 10.77
N ASN A 317 20.51 -1.45 11.72
CA ASN A 317 20.03 -1.38 13.11
C ASN A 317 20.51 -0.13 13.87
N SER A 318 21.65 0.42 13.49
CA SER A 318 22.23 1.61 14.15
C SER A 318 21.52 2.92 13.76
N ILE A 319 20.79 2.94 12.65
CA ILE A 319 20.17 4.14 12.08
C ILE A 319 18.67 3.86 11.91
N ARG A 320 17.86 4.30 12.88
CA ARG A 320 16.39 4.20 12.82
C ARG A 320 15.76 5.41 12.12
N ASP A 321 16.27 5.75 10.95
CA ASP A 321 15.91 6.99 10.23
C ASP A 321 15.07 6.72 8.97
N GLY A 322 14.24 5.68 8.99
CA GLY A 322 13.33 5.36 7.88
C GLY A 322 13.93 4.51 6.76
N PHE A 323 15.05 3.82 6.99
CA PHE A 323 15.58 2.81 6.08
C PHE A 323 15.19 1.41 6.58
N THR A 324 14.53 0.62 5.74
CA THR A 324 13.94 -0.68 6.14
C THR A 324 14.84 -1.86 5.83
N GLU A 325 15.60 -1.79 4.74
CA GLU A 325 16.51 -2.84 4.32
C GLU A 325 17.63 -2.30 3.43
N ILE A 326 18.71 -3.09 3.34
CA ILE A 326 19.83 -2.86 2.45
C ILE A 326 20.11 -4.17 1.74
N ILE A 327 20.15 -4.14 0.41
CA ILE A 327 20.45 -5.28 -0.45
C ILE A 327 21.65 -4.92 -1.31
N LEU A 328 22.65 -5.79 -1.36
CA LEU A 328 23.88 -5.63 -2.14
C LEU A 328 23.96 -6.77 -3.15
N PHE A 329 24.09 -6.44 -4.44
CA PHE A 329 24.19 -7.43 -5.51
C PHE A 329 25.30 -7.08 -6.50
N ASP A 330 25.84 -8.11 -7.14
CA ASP A 330 26.93 -7.98 -8.10
C ASP A 330 26.43 -7.56 -9.50
N ARG A 331 27.36 -7.46 -10.45
CA ARG A 331 27.07 -7.06 -11.83
C ARG A 331 26.18 -8.03 -12.60
N GLN A 332 26.01 -9.25 -12.12
CA GLN A 332 25.14 -10.26 -12.73
C GLN A 332 23.78 -10.33 -12.02
N GLY A 333 23.56 -9.51 -10.99
CA GLY A 333 22.34 -9.54 -10.18
C GLY A 333 22.39 -10.55 -9.04
N ALA A 334 23.55 -11.18 -8.77
CA ALA A 334 23.66 -12.15 -7.69
C ALA A 334 23.75 -11.45 -6.33
N LEU A 335 22.89 -11.85 -5.39
CA LEU A 335 22.95 -11.37 -4.02
C LEU A 335 24.35 -11.60 -3.41
N THR A 336 24.91 -10.55 -2.82
CA THR A 336 26.26 -10.52 -2.26
C THR A 336 26.27 -10.13 -0.78
N GLY A 337 25.25 -9.41 -0.31
CA GLY A 337 25.04 -9.15 1.11
C GLY A 337 23.70 -8.48 1.36
N PHE A 338 23.20 -8.55 2.59
CA PHE A 338 21.92 -7.93 2.95
C PHE A 338 21.83 -7.61 4.44
N SER A 339 20.99 -6.64 4.80
CA SER A 339 20.67 -6.34 6.20
C SER A 339 19.47 -7.11 6.74
N ARG A 340 18.56 -7.54 5.85
CA ARG A 340 17.37 -8.35 6.12
C ARG A 340 17.23 -9.36 4.98
N VAL A 341 16.79 -10.58 5.27
CA VAL A 341 16.64 -11.65 4.27
C VAL A 341 15.67 -11.20 3.18
N PRO A 342 16.13 -10.99 1.92
CA PRO A 342 15.24 -10.73 0.79
C PRO A 342 14.41 -11.96 0.42
N ASN A 343 13.33 -11.74 -0.33
CA ASN A 343 12.45 -12.83 -0.76
C ASN A 343 13.10 -13.72 -1.83
N ASP A 344 14.06 -13.17 -2.57
CA ASP A 344 14.78 -13.77 -3.69
C ASP A 344 16.30 -13.55 -3.57
N TYR A 345 17.06 -14.37 -4.29
CA TYR A 345 18.51 -14.27 -4.46
C TYR A 345 18.88 -13.60 -5.79
N ASP A 346 18.16 -13.91 -6.86
CA ASP A 346 18.33 -13.27 -8.17
C ASP A 346 17.72 -11.87 -8.13
N GLN A 347 18.50 -10.85 -8.48
CA GLN A 347 18.03 -9.47 -8.56
C GLN A 347 18.05 -8.96 -10.02
N SER A 348 18.46 -9.80 -10.97
CA SER A 348 18.72 -9.42 -12.36
C SER A 348 17.46 -9.20 -13.20
N ASP A 349 16.32 -9.75 -12.76
CA ASP A 349 15.02 -9.65 -13.41
C ASP A 349 14.18 -8.45 -12.91
N GLU A 350 14.72 -7.65 -12.00
CA GLU A 350 14.04 -6.52 -11.40
C GLU A 350 14.39 -5.17 -12.06
N ASN A 351 13.42 -4.25 -12.07
CA ASN A 351 13.62 -2.86 -12.53
C ASN A 351 14.81 -2.18 -11.85
N LYS A 352 15.02 -2.46 -10.56
CA LYS A 352 16.12 -1.90 -9.78
C LYS A 352 17.50 -2.29 -10.32
N PHE A 353 17.64 -3.48 -10.90
CA PHE A 353 18.87 -3.88 -11.59
C PHE A 353 18.96 -3.21 -12.96
N ALA A 354 17.89 -3.35 -13.76
CA ALA A 354 17.84 -2.86 -15.13
C ALA A 354 18.19 -1.37 -15.24
N TYR A 355 17.64 -0.53 -14.36
CA TYR A 355 17.84 0.92 -14.39
C TYR A 355 19.10 1.42 -13.66
N THR A 356 19.76 0.58 -12.86
CA THR A 356 20.92 0.99 -12.06
C THR A 356 22.24 0.57 -12.70
N ILE A 357 22.36 -0.71 -13.07
CA ILE A 357 23.62 -1.29 -13.60
C ILE A 357 23.39 -2.22 -14.80
N GLY A 358 22.14 -2.43 -15.22
CA GLY A 358 21.80 -3.24 -16.38
C GLY A 358 22.03 -2.55 -17.73
N THR A 359 22.42 -1.27 -17.74
CA THR A 359 22.74 -0.47 -18.94
C THR A 359 24.21 -0.06 -18.97
N ASP A 360 24.67 0.41 -20.13
CA ASP A 360 26.00 1.01 -20.29
C ASP A 360 26.16 2.38 -19.60
N GLU A 361 25.05 2.97 -19.14
CA GLU A 361 25.00 4.24 -18.41
C GLU A 361 24.42 4.01 -17.00
N PRO A 362 25.24 3.57 -16.04
CA PRO A 362 24.78 3.33 -14.68
C PRO A 362 24.20 4.59 -14.05
N GLY A 363 23.04 4.44 -13.43
CA GLY A 363 22.27 5.54 -12.85
C GLY A 363 21.69 5.19 -11.49
N VAL A 364 20.98 6.13 -10.89
CA VAL A 364 20.16 5.86 -9.70
C VAL A 364 18.74 5.52 -10.13
N TYR A 365 18.08 4.67 -9.36
CA TYR A 365 16.69 4.29 -9.55
C TYR A 365 15.90 4.52 -8.26
N LEU A 366 14.70 5.11 -8.37
CA LEU A 366 13.75 5.19 -7.27
C LEU A 366 12.42 4.61 -7.77
N SER A 367 11.94 3.54 -7.13
CA SER A 367 10.63 2.97 -7.43
C SER A 367 9.50 3.91 -6.96
N ASP A 368 8.30 3.65 -7.46
CA ASP A 368 7.09 4.18 -6.82
C ASP A 368 6.86 3.50 -5.46
N ILE A 369 5.91 4.03 -4.69
CA ILE A 369 5.61 3.53 -3.35
C ILE A 369 4.67 2.33 -3.46
N VAL A 370 5.05 1.24 -2.80
CA VAL A 370 4.25 0.03 -2.70
C VAL A 370 3.88 -0.22 -1.24
N TYR A 371 2.65 -0.70 -1.02
CA TYR A 371 2.23 -1.21 0.28
C TYR A 371 2.75 -2.63 0.51
N ASP A 372 3.72 -2.79 1.41
CA ASP A 372 4.17 -4.10 1.88
C ASP A 372 3.21 -4.62 2.95
N ARG A 373 2.40 -5.62 2.58
CA ARG A 373 1.40 -6.25 3.46
C ARG A 373 2.00 -7.01 4.63
N SER A 374 3.23 -7.49 4.50
CA SER A 374 3.90 -8.27 5.54
C SER A 374 4.33 -7.38 6.71
N THR A 375 4.73 -6.15 6.38
CA THR A 375 5.17 -5.14 7.36
C THR A 375 4.12 -4.07 7.65
N GLN A 376 3.03 -4.03 6.86
CA GLN A 376 2.02 -2.98 6.85
C GLN A 376 2.63 -1.58 6.70
N ARG A 377 3.57 -1.44 5.76
CA ARG A 377 4.32 -0.20 5.53
C ARG A 377 4.38 0.20 4.08
N PHE A 378 4.49 1.50 3.86
CA PHE A 378 4.70 2.12 2.55
C PHE A 378 6.18 2.19 2.25
N GLN A 379 6.61 1.40 1.27
CA GLN A 379 8.01 1.28 0.93
C GLN A 379 8.26 1.73 -0.50
N ALA A 380 9.31 2.50 -0.70
CA ALA A 380 9.94 2.69 -2.00
C ALA A 380 11.33 2.05 -1.94
N GLN A 381 11.91 1.76 -3.09
CA GLN A 381 13.26 1.25 -3.21
C GLN A 381 14.13 2.25 -3.95
N PHE A 382 15.27 2.60 -3.36
CA PHE A 382 16.29 3.42 -3.99
C PHE A 382 17.54 2.60 -4.27
N SER A 383 17.97 2.57 -5.52
CA SER A 383 19.13 1.80 -5.97
C SER A 383 20.18 2.69 -6.61
N ALA A 384 21.44 2.37 -6.35
CA ALA A 384 22.59 3.10 -6.90
C ALA A 384 23.77 2.17 -7.17
N PRO A 385 24.63 2.50 -8.15
CA PRO A 385 25.84 1.74 -8.42
C PRO A 385 26.85 1.93 -7.28
N VAL A 386 27.55 0.86 -6.95
CA VAL A 386 28.71 0.91 -6.05
C VAL A 386 29.97 1.02 -6.90
N LEU A 387 30.65 2.16 -6.80
CA LEU A 387 31.84 2.46 -7.59
C LEU A 387 33.14 2.18 -6.81
N ASP A 388 34.14 1.69 -7.53
CA ASP A 388 35.52 1.70 -7.06
C ASP A 388 36.13 3.11 -7.19
N SER A 389 37.31 3.30 -6.62
CA SER A 389 38.10 4.54 -6.61
C SER A 389 38.46 5.07 -8.01
N ASP A 390 38.51 4.20 -9.01
CA ASP A 390 38.78 4.54 -10.41
C ASP A 390 37.49 4.77 -11.24
N GLY A 391 36.31 4.67 -10.62
CA GLY A 391 35.02 4.79 -11.28
C GLY A 391 34.46 3.48 -11.83
N THR A 392 35.16 2.36 -11.67
CA THR A 392 34.65 1.05 -12.10
C THR A 392 33.41 0.68 -11.29
N VAL A 393 32.34 0.26 -11.97
CA VAL A 393 31.14 -0.29 -11.31
C VAL A 393 31.45 -1.68 -10.76
N LEU A 394 31.33 -1.83 -9.45
CA LEU A 394 31.54 -3.11 -8.75
C LEU A 394 30.26 -3.95 -8.66
N GLY A 395 29.11 -3.28 -8.65
CA GLY A 395 27.78 -3.86 -8.44
C GLY A 395 26.81 -2.73 -8.09
N ALA A 396 25.71 -3.06 -7.41
CA ALA A 396 24.73 -2.08 -6.96
C ALA A 396 24.21 -2.38 -5.55
N ILE A 397 23.67 -1.35 -4.94
CA ILE A 397 23.07 -1.38 -3.62
C ILE A 397 21.67 -0.80 -3.67
N THR A 398 20.72 -1.48 -3.05
CA THR A 398 19.33 -1.04 -2.89
C THR A 398 19.05 -0.74 -1.43
N LEU A 399 18.34 0.35 -1.19
CA LEU A 399 17.79 0.75 0.10
C LEU A 399 16.27 0.63 0.04
N GLY A 400 15.67 -0.08 0.99
CA GLY A 400 14.25 0.06 1.28
C GLY A 400 14.00 1.33 2.09
N LEU A 401 13.01 2.11 1.68
CA LEU A 401 12.68 3.42 2.23
C LEU A 401 11.28 3.37 2.86
N ASP A 402 11.18 3.62 4.16
CA ASP A 402 9.90 3.90 4.82
C ASP A 402 9.43 5.29 4.41
N THR A 403 8.58 5.33 3.38
CA THR A 403 8.16 6.57 2.74
C THR A 403 7.31 7.44 3.66
N GLU A 404 6.52 6.86 4.57
CA GLU A 404 5.76 7.64 5.54
C GLU A 404 6.71 8.37 6.50
N TYR A 405 7.70 7.66 7.03
CA TYR A 405 8.72 8.26 7.89
C TYR A 405 9.55 9.32 7.16
N LEU A 406 10.05 8.99 5.97
CA LEU A 406 10.97 9.83 5.22
C LEU A 406 10.31 11.06 4.61
N LEU A 407 9.01 10.99 4.25
CA LEU A 407 8.25 12.14 3.76
C LEU A 407 7.58 12.94 4.89
N SER A 408 7.48 12.40 6.11
CA SER A 408 6.83 13.11 7.22
C SER A 408 7.44 14.49 7.43
N GLY A 409 6.60 15.53 7.41
CA GLY A 409 7.05 16.92 7.55
C GLY A 409 7.59 17.57 6.28
N ALA A 410 7.83 16.80 5.21
CA ALA A 410 8.22 17.34 3.91
C ALA A 410 7.14 18.31 3.43
N THR A 411 7.57 19.53 3.09
CA THR A 411 6.67 20.54 2.52
C THR A 411 6.62 20.31 1.03
N VAL A 412 5.44 20.05 0.49
CA VAL A 412 5.24 19.89 -0.95
C VAL A 412 4.75 21.22 -1.51
N PRO A 413 5.46 21.84 -2.48
CA PRO A 413 4.97 23.01 -3.18
C PRO A 413 3.59 22.71 -3.77
N LEU A 414 2.62 23.58 -3.49
CA LEU A 414 1.25 23.36 -3.93
C LEU A 414 1.12 23.18 -5.45
N ALA A 415 1.98 23.85 -6.22
CA ALA A 415 2.04 23.71 -7.68
C ALA A 415 2.31 22.26 -8.14
N LEU A 416 3.03 21.46 -7.35
CA LEU A 416 3.39 20.08 -7.69
C LEU A 416 2.32 19.05 -7.27
N LEU A 417 1.34 19.44 -6.45
CA LEU A 417 0.20 18.59 -6.08
C LEU A 417 -0.94 18.63 -7.11
N LEU A 418 -0.85 19.54 -8.09
CA LEU A 418 -1.91 19.83 -9.08
C LEU A 418 -1.58 19.37 -10.50
N ILE A 419 -0.36 18.87 -10.71
CA ILE A 419 0.14 18.50 -12.06
C ILE A 419 -0.02 16.99 -12.31
N ASP A 420 -0.24 16.20 -11.27
CA ASP A 420 -0.50 14.76 -11.39
C ASP A 420 -2.02 14.50 -11.56
N GLU A 421 -2.53 14.74 -12.77
CA GLU A 421 -3.73 14.08 -13.32
C GLU A 421 -3.39 13.22 -14.54
#